data_AF-A0A9N7YYP7-F1
#
_entry.id   AF-A0A9N7YYP7-F1
#
_cell.length_a   1.000
_cell.length_b   1.000
_cell.length_c   1.000
_cell.angle_alpha   90.00
_cell.angle_beta   90.00
_cell.angle_gamma   90.00
#
_symmetry.space_group_name_H-M   'P 1'
#
loop_
_entity.id
_entity.type
_entity.pdbx_description
1 polymer ?
#
loop_
_entity_poly.entity_id
_entity_poly.type
_entity_poly.pdbx_seq_one_letter_code
_entity_poly.pdbx_strand_id
1 'polypeptide(L)'
;MLLELLLEEPELSVATIRTLQKTYNPHKQDAEVRHRWCELVVKHGYTQAYGDVEHFLVHDQAMGVYLYGELMVHEDPEQQALAGRCLSLVQEEMDQSARRVVQEMIL
;
A
#
# COMPACT_ATOMS: atom_id res chain seq x y z
N MET A 1 4.57 15.11 8.37
CA MET A 1 4.34 14.05 9.39
C MET A 1 5.55 13.10 9.44
N LEU A 2 5.80 12.35 10.53
CA LEU A 2 6.97 11.45 10.64
C LEU A 2 7.08 10.44 9.48
N LEU A 3 5.97 9.80 9.09
CA LEU A 3 5.99 8.82 8.00
C LEU A 3 6.36 9.44 6.65
N GLU A 4 6.03 10.71 6.41
CA GLU A 4 6.42 11.41 5.18
C GLU A 4 7.93 11.64 5.14
N LEU A 5 8.54 12.03 6.26
CA LEU A 5 9.99 12.15 6.35
C LEU A 5 10.69 10.81 6.11
N LEU A 6 10.12 9.73 6.66
CA LEU A 6 10.65 8.38 6.46
C LEU A 6 10.46 7.88 5.02
N LEU A 7 9.43 8.33 4.32
CA LEU A 7 9.23 8.07 2.89
C LEU A 7 10.22 8.80 2.00
N GLU A 8 10.91 9.84 2.48
CA GLU A 8 12.00 10.48 1.75
C GLU A 8 13.32 9.69 1.89
N GLU A 9 13.44 8.85 2.92
CA GLU A 9 14.65 8.06 3.16
C GLU A 9 14.80 6.95 2.10
N PRO A 10 15.99 6.80 1.47
CA PRO A 10 16.19 5.80 0.41
C PRO A 10 16.15 4.38 0.96
N GLU A 11 16.64 4.18 2.18
CA GLU A 11 16.72 2.88 2.82
C GLU A 11 16.27 2.98 4.28
N LEU A 12 15.42 2.05 4.70
CA LEU A 12 15.05 1.85 6.09
C LEU A 12 15.28 0.40 6.46
N SER A 13 15.89 0.16 7.61
CA SER A 13 16.09 -1.20 8.07
C SER A 13 14.75 -1.86 8.41
N VAL A 14 14.64 -3.16 8.13
CA VAL A 14 13.46 -3.96 8.51
C VAL A 14 13.20 -3.88 10.03
N ALA A 15 14.25 -3.77 10.85
CA ALA A 15 14.12 -3.60 12.30
C ALA A 15 13.45 -2.27 12.67
N THR A 16 13.78 -1.19 11.95
CA THR A 16 13.14 0.12 12.11
C THR A 16 11.66 0.03 11.74
N ILE A 17 11.33 -0.50 10.56
CA ILE A 17 9.93 -0.63 10.09
C ILE A 17 9.10 -1.47 11.06
N ARG A 18 9.63 -2.60 11.52
CA ARG A 18 8.98 -3.44 12.54
C ARG A 18 8.75 -2.69 13.85
N THR A 19 9.71 -1.88 14.28
CA THR A 19 9.61 -1.09 15.51
C THR A 19 8.54 -0.02 15.37
N LEU A 20 8.45 0.63 14.21
CA LEU A 20 7.38 1.60 13.90
C LEU A 20 6.00 0.93 13.96
N GLN A 21 5.83 -0.22 13.31
CA GLN A 21 4.57 -0.97 13.33
C GLN A 21 4.14 -1.30 14.76
N LYS A 22 5.06 -1.87 15.57
CA LYS A 22 4.78 -2.24 16.97
C LYS A 22 4.48 -1.05 17.88
N THR A 23 5.21 0.04 17.71
CA THR A 23 5.14 1.19 18.62
C THR A 23 3.90 2.04 18.34
N TYR A 24 3.64 2.31 17.06
CA TYR A 24 2.61 3.28 16.65
C TYR A 24 1.30 2.62 16.20
N ASN A 25 1.29 1.30 15.98
CA ASN A 25 0.12 0.53 15.50
C ASN A 25 -0.62 1.23 14.34
N PRO A 26 0.03 1.43 13.18
CA PRO A 26 -0.51 2.25 12.09
C PRO A 26 -1.91 1.85 11.64
N HIS A 27 -2.26 0.56 11.70
CA HIS A 27 -3.58 0.02 11.36
C HIS A 27 -4.75 0.59 12.17
N LYS A 28 -4.47 1.15 13.36
CA LYS A 28 -5.49 1.73 14.24
C LYS A 28 -5.60 3.25 14.11
N GLN A 29 -4.79 3.84 13.23
CA GLN A 29 -4.79 5.27 12.98
C GLN A 29 -5.78 5.62 11.87
N ASP A 30 -5.96 6.92 11.62
CA ASP A 30 -6.81 7.41 10.54
C ASP A 30 -6.32 6.97 9.14
N ALA A 31 -7.15 7.19 8.13
CA ALA A 31 -6.89 6.74 6.76
C ALA A 31 -5.60 7.35 6.16
N GLU A 32 -5.23 8.57 6.53
CA GLU A 32 -4.02 9.22 6.02
C GLU A 32 -2.76 8.54 6.57
N VAL A 33 -2.74 8.27 7.87
CA VAL A 33 -1.63 7.52 8.50
C VAL A 33 -1.56 6.09 7.96
N ARG A 34 -2.70 5.41 7.77
CA ARG A 34 -2.74 4.07 7.17
C ARG A 34 -2.21 4.08 5.74
N HIS A 35 -2.55 5.08 4.94
CA HIS A 35 -2.05 5.24 3.58
C HIS A 35 -0.52 5.39 3.56
N ARG A 36 0.02 6.33 4.33
CA ARG A 36 1.48 6.56 4.43
C ARG A 36 2.23 5.33 4.95
N TRP A 37 1.62 4.58 5.86
CA TRP A 37 2.18 3.31 6.31
C TRP A 37 2.26 2.30 5.16
N CYS A 38 1.19 2.16 4.37
CA CYS A 38 1.19 1.24 3.24
C CYS A 38 2.22 1.64 2.17
N GLU A 39 2.36 2.93 1.87
CA GLU A 39 3.43 3.44 0.99
C GLU A 39 4.80 2.99 1.50
N LEU A 40 5.07 3.14 2.81
CA LEU A 40 6.35 2.77 3.42
C LEU A 40 6.60 1.25 3.35
N VAL A 41 5.56 0.45 3.55
CA VAL A 41 5.61 -1.02 3.45
C VAL A 41 5.94 -1.46 2.03
N VAL A 42 5.30 -0.85 1.02
CA VAL A 42 5.51 -1.15 -0.40
C VAL A 42 6.91 -0.74 -0.84
N LYS A 43 7.30 0.52 -0.56
CA LYS A 43 8.60 1.10 -0.91
C LYS A 43 9.77 0.25 -0.44
N HIS A 44 9.69 -0.31 0.78
CA HIS A 44 10.77 -1.08 1.38
C HIS A 44 10.54 -2.60 1.34
N GLY A 45 9.54 -3.08 0.60
CA GLY A 45 9.30 -4.52 0.43
C GLY A 45 9.04 -5.26 1.74
N TYR A 46 8.36 -4.64 2.71
CA TYR A 46 8.13 -5.23 4.03
C TYR A 46 6.95 -6.22 3.99
N THR A 47 7.19 -7.41 3.44
CA THR A 47 6.18 -8.45 3.18
C THR A 47 5.34 -8.85 4.40
N GLN A 48 5.91 -8.75 5.61
CA GLN A 48 5.23 -9.03 6.88
C GLN A 48 4.00 -8.15 7.12
N ALA A 49 3.90 -7.00 6.44
CA ALA A 49 2.80 -6.04 6.55
C ALA A 49 1.93 -5.96 5.28
N TYR A 50 2.07 -6.88 4.33
CA TYR A 50 1.24 -6.86 3.11
C TYR A 50 -0.25 -7.08 3.37
N GLY A 51 -0.62 -7.75 4.47
CA GLY A 51 -2.01 -7.82 4.89
C GLY A 51 -2.63 -6.44 5.20
N ASP A 52 -1.79 -5.48 5.59
CA ASP A 52 -2.23 -4.12 5.86
C ASP A 52 -2.48 -3.34 4.57
N VAL A 53 -1.62 -3.56 3.57
CA VAL A 53 -1.77 -3.05 2.20
C VAL A 53 -3.04 -3.60 1.56
N GLU A 54 -3.27 -4.91 1.66
CA GLU A 54 -4.50 -5.55 1.18
C GLU A 54 -5.75 -4.95 1.86
N HIS A 55 -5.74 -4.87 3.19
CA HIS A 55 -6.84 -4.27 3.93
C HIS A 55 -7.11 -2.84 3.48
N PHE A 56 -6.06 -2.02 3.28
CA PHE A 56 -6.21 -0.64 2.83
C PHE A 56 -6.78 -0.56 1.41
N LEU A 57 -6.26 -1.33 0.46
CA LEU A 57 -6.76 -1.34 -0.93
C LEU A 57 -8.21 -1.79 -1.04
N VAL A 58 -8.64 -2.71 -0.16
CA VAL A 58 -10.02 -3.21 -0.15
C VAL A 58 -11.00 -2.19 0.43
N HIS A 59 -10.64 -1.53 1.53
CA HIS A 59 -11.56 -0.70 2.31
C HIS A 59 -11.46 0.81 2.04
N ASP A 60 -10.31 1.30 1.56
CA ASP A 60 -10.02 2.72 1.37
C ASP A 60 -9.75 3.04 -0.12
N GLN A 61 -10.63 2.52 -1.00
CA GLN A 61 -10.44 2.47 -2.46
C GLN A 61 -10.11 3.80 -3.13
N ALA A 62 -10.72 4.92 -2.69
CA ALA A 62 -10.48 6.24 -3.27
C ALA A 62 -9.03 6.72 -3.08
N MET A 63 -8.44 6.42 -1.92
CA MET A 63 -7.02 6.71 -1.64
C MET A 63 -6.09 5.61 -2.17
N GLY A 64 -6.58 4.38 -2.29
CA GLY A 64 -5.81 3.22 -2.73
C GLY A 64 -5.34 3.25 -4.19
N VAL A 65 -5.92 4.09 -5.06
CA VAL A 65 -5.55 4.16 -6.49
C VAL A 65 -4.06 4.47 -6.68
N TYR A 66 -3.51 5.41 -5.91
CA TYR A 66 -2.08 5.76 -5.97
C TYR A 66 -1.19 4.57 -5.58
N LEU A 67 -1.59 3.84 -4.54
CA LEU A 67 -0.84 2.71 -4.01
C LEU A 67 -0.76 1.52 -4.98
N TYR A 68 -1.76 1.34 -5.86
CA TYR A 68 -1.65 0.40 -6.98
C TYR A 68 -0.49 0.74 -7.90
N GLY A 69 -0.26 2.02 -8.19
CA GLY A 69 0.89 2.48 -8.97
C GLY A 69 2.21 2.13 -8.28
N GLU A 70 2.33 2.42 -6.99
CA GLU A 70 3.53 2.10 -6.19
C GLU A 70 3.87 0.61 -6.21
N LEU A 71 2.87 -0.27 -6.12
CA LEU A 71 3.06 -1.72 -6.21
C LEU A 71 3.64 -2.18 -7.57
N MET A 72 3.44 -1.40 -8.64
CA MET A 72 3.94 -1.72 -9.98
C MET A 72 5.35 -1.18 -10.23
N VAL A 73 5.78 -0.12 -9.53
CA VAL A 73 7.02 0.63 -9.81
C VAL A 73 8.26 -0.27 -9.85
N HIS A 74 8.36 -1.23 -8.94
CA HIS A 74 9.54 -2.08 -8.80
C HIS A 74 9.44 -3.41 -9.55
N GLU A 75 8.33 -3.69 -10.23
CA GLU A 75 8.04 -4.96 -10.91
C GLU A 75 8.24 -6.19 -10.00
N ASP A 76 8.00 -6.04 -8.70
CA ASP A 76 8.11 -7.12 -7.73
C ASP A 76 6.94 -8.11 -7.90
N PRO A 77 7.19 -9.42 -8.12
CA PRO A 77 6.13 -10.38 -8.38
C PRO A 77 5.13 -10.55 -7.22
N GLU A 78 5.56 -10.39 -5.96
CA GLU A 78 4.66 -10.49 -4.81
C GLU A 78 3.74 -9.28 -4.74
N GLN A 79 4.27 -8.09 -5.00
CA GLN A 79 3.50 -6.84 -5.07
C GLN A 79 2.52 -6.81 -6.25
N GLN A 80 2.94 -7.29 -7.43
CA GLN A 80 2.06 -7.43 -8.59
C GLN A 80 0.93 -8.43 -8.33
N ALA A 81 1.25 -9.58 -7.72
CA ALA A 81 0.24 -10.55 -7.32
C ALA A 81 -0.72 -9.97 -6.25
N LEU A 82 -0.20 -9.17 -5.30
CA LEU A 82 -1.01 -8.50 -4.29
C LEU A 82 -2.01 -7.52 -4.93
N ALA A 83 -1.54 -6.67 -5.85
CA ALA A 83 -2.39 -5.76 -6.60
C ALA A 83 -3.48 -6.51 -7.38
N GLY A 84 -3.12 -7.55 -8.13
CA GLY A 84 -4.07 -8.34 -8.91
C GLY A 84 -5.16 -8.99 -8.03
N ARG A 85 -4.77 -9.52 -6.86
CA ARG A 85 -5.73 -10.07 -5.88
C ARG A 85 -6.67 -8.99 -5.35
N CYS A 86 -6.13 -7.84 -4.92
CA CYS A 86 -6.92 -6.75 -4.37
C CYS A 86 -7.91 -6.21 -5.42
N LEU A 87 -7.47 -5.97 -6.65
CA LEU A 87 -8.34 -5.50 -7.72
C LEU A 87 -9.46 -6.51 -7.99
N SER A 88 -9.14 -7.81 -8.02
CA SER A 88 -10.15 -8.85 -8.24
C SER A 88 -11.24 -8.85 -7.16
N LEU A 89 -10.91 -8.49 -5.92
CA LEU A 89 -11.86 -8.40 -4.81
C LEU A 89 -12.78 -7.17 -4.91
N VAL A 90 -12.28 -6.01 -5.36
CA VAL A 90 -13.03 -4.75 -5.29
C VAL A 90 -13.49 -4.18 -6.62
N GLN A 91 -13.07 -4.75 -7.75
CA GLN A 91 -13.35 -4.18 -9.08
C GLN A 91 -14.85 -3.95 -9.38
N GLU A 92 -15.77 -4.69 -8.75
CA GLU A 92 -17.21 -4.51 -8.94
C GLU A 92 -17.78 -3.34 -8.13
N GLU A 93 -17.15 -2.99 -7.01
CA GLU A 93 -17.58 -1.92 -6.10
C GLU A 93 -16.83 -0.60 -6.37
N MET A 94 -15.64 -0.69 -6.97
CA MET A 94 -14.80 0.46 -7.27
C MET A 94 -15.45 1.38 -8.29
N ASP A 95 -15.31 2.69 -8.08
CA ASP A 95 -15.75 3.69 -9.05
C ASP A 95 -15.18 3.38 -10.44
N GLN A 96 -16.01 3.56 -11.48
CA GLN A 96 -15.65 3.17 -12.85
C GLN A 96 -14.39 3.89 -13.35
N SER A 97 -14.19 5.15 -12.97
CA SER A 97 -13.01 5.91 -13.39
C SER A 97 -11.75 5.39 -12.70
N ALA A 98 -11.81 5.16 -11.38
CA ALA A 98 -10.72 4.58 -10.61
C ALA A 98 -10.35 3.17 -11.11
N ARG A 99 -11.36 2.33 -11.37
CA ARG A 99 -11.15 0.97 -11.87
C ARG A 99 -10.38 0.95 -13.19
N ARG A 100 -10.74 1.82 -14.14
CA ARG A 100 -10.03 1.89 -15.43
C ARG A 100 -8.56 2.24 -15.24
N VAL A 101 -8.27 3.25 -14.43
CA VAL A 101 -6.90 3.67 -14.13
C VAL A 101 -6.09 2.54 -13.50
N VAL A 102 -6.65 1.84 -12.51
CA VAL A 102 -5.96 0.71 -11.85
C VAL A 102 -5.77 -0.46 -12.82
N GLN A 103 -6.75 -0.75 -13.67
CA GLN A 103 -6.62 -1.81 -14.69
C GLN A 103 -5.50 -1.49 -15.70
N GLU A 104 -5.37 -0.25 -16.13
CA GLU A 104 -4.28 0.20 -17.02
C GLU A 104 -2.89 0.13 -16.37
N MET A 105 -2.79 0.13 -15.04
CA MET A 105 -1.53 -0.03 -14.32
C MET A 105 -1.11 -1.50 -14.20
N ILE A 106 -2.06 -2.42 -14.05
CA ILE A 106 -1.80 -3.83 -13.74
C ILE A 106 -1.76 -4.71 -15.00
N LEU A 107 -2.51 -4.36 -16.05
CA LEU A 107 -2.66 -5.14 -17.30
C LEU A 107 -1.78 -4.59 -18.42
#